data_AF-A0A7S1C446-F1
#
_entry.id   AF-A0A7S1C446-F1
#
_cell.length_a   1.000
_cell.length_b   1.000
_cell.length_c   1.000
_cell.angle_alpha   90.00
_cell.angle_beta   90.00
_cell.angle_gamma   90.00
#
_symmetry.space_group_name_H-M   'P 1'
#
loop_
_entity.id
_entity.type
_entity.pdbx_description
1 polymer ?
#
loop_
_entity_poly.entity_id
_entity_poly.type
_entity_poly.pdbx_seq_one_letter_code
_entity_poly.pdbx_strand_id
1 'polypeptide(L)'
;GLDRVFLTYALPPTTAVYGFGSQYTANNVRGRVVPVLVSEQGVGRGLQPVTAVLDLFGHGAGGNWATTYGAAPHYITDTNRSLALDNTEYATFDLSAHDRVDVCVRVAPSDGIRARVIAARGGGPKALIETYTSWSGR
;
A
#
# COMPACT_ATOMS: atom_id res chain seq x y z
N GLY A 1 16.88 -19.98 -2.51
CA GLY A 1 16.10 -20.22 -1.28
C GLY A 1 14.77 -19.50 -1.37
N LEU A 2 13.81 -19.81 -0.50
CA LEU A 2 12.55 -19.06 -0.39
C LEU A 2 12.87 -17.59 -0.01
N ASP A 3 12.40 -16.64 -0.80
CA ASP A 3 12.67 -15.20 -0.63
C ASP A 3 11.40 -14.34 -0.53
N ARG A 4 10.23 -15.00 -0.42
CA ARG A 4 8.90 -14.37 -0.39
C ARG A 4 7.96 -15.12 0.52
N VAL A 5 7.13 -14.37 1.23
CA VAL A 5 5.99 -14.87 2.00
C VAL A 5 4.73 -14.15 1.55
N PHE A 6 3.62 -14.89 1.49
CA PHE A 6 2.31 -14.38 1.10
C PHE A 6 1.32 -14.46 2.27
N LEU A 7 0.55 -13.39 2.46
CA LEU A 7 -0.60 -13.34 3.36
C LEU A 7 -1.83 -12.95 2.54
N THR A 8 -2.76 -13.89 2.42
CA THR A 8 -4.03 -13.70 1.70
C THR A 8 -5.19 -13.69 2.68
N TYR A 9 -6.11 -12.72 2.53
CA TYR A 9 -7.33 -12.65 3.34
C TYR A 9 -8.48 -12.04 2.55
N ALA A 10 -9.71 -12.34 3.00
CA ALA A 10 -10.92 -11.87 2.35
C ALA A 10 -11.09 -10.34 2.47
N LEU A 11 -11.60 -9.72 1.40
CA LEU A 11 -11.95 -8.31 1.33
C LEU A 11 -13.29 -8.18 0.57
N PRO A 12 -14.36 -7.68 1.20
CA PRO A 12 -15.66 -7.58 0.53
C PRO A 12 -15.60 -6.78 -0.78
N PRO A 13 -16.36 -7.13 -1.84
CA PRO A 13 -16.15 -6.56 -3.18
C PRO A 13 -16.27 -5.07 -3.34
N THR A 14 -17.06 -4.41 -2.51
CA THR A 14 -17.29 -2.97 -2.58
C THR A 14 -16.48 -2.18 -1.55
N THR A 15 -15.65 -2.83 -0.75
CA THR A 15 -14.84 -2.18 0.28
C THR A 15 -13.81 -1.25 -0.35
N ALA A 16 -13.90 0.03 -0.02
CA ALA A 16 -12.88 1.01 -0.36
C ALA A 16 -11.66 0.87 0.56
N VAL A 17 -10.47 1.11 -0.01
CA VAL A 17 -9.19 0.95 0.69
C VAL A 17 -8.39 2.23 0.53
N TYR A 18 -7.91 2.78 1.65
CA TYR A 18 -7.22 4.07 1.72
C TYR A 18 -5.92 3.95 2.52
N GLY A 19 -4.93 4.81 2.24
CA GLY A 19 -3.67 4.87 2.97
C GLY A 19 -2.49 4.58 2.08
N PHE A 20 -1.62 3.67 2.52
CA PHE A 20 -0.30 3.40 1.94
C PHE A 20 0.66 4.60 1.98
N GLY A 21 0.47 5.45 3.00
CA GLY A 21 1.18 6.73 3.15
C GLY A 21 0.65 7.80 2.20
N SER A 22 1.54 8.57 1.56
CA SER A 22 1.17 9.70 0.71
C SER A 22 0.94 9.26 -0.74
N GLN A 23 -0.33 9.08 -1.12
CA GLN A 23 -0.74 8.74 -2.48
C GLN A 23 -1.24 9.99 -3.21
N TYR A 24 -0.87 10.15 -4.48
CA TYR A 24 -1.14 11.38 -5.25
C TYR A 24 -2.10 11.17 -6.44
N THR A 25 -2.29 9.93 -6.88
CA THR A 25 -3.09 9.61 -8.07
C THR A 25 -4.45 9.01 -7.71
N ALA A 26 -4.51 8.13 -6.71
CA ALA A 26 -5.73 7.46 -6.29
C ALA A 26 -5.81 7.42 -4.76
N ASN A 27 -6.89 7.97 -4.20
CA ASN A 27 -7.15 7.89 -2.76
C ASN A 27 -7.74 6.53 -2.38
N ASN A 28 -8.78 6.07 -3.10
CA ASN A 28 -9.23 4.69 -3.03
C ASN A 28 -8.38 3.84 -3.98
N VAL A 29 -7.59 2.94 -3.42
CA VAL A 29 -6.66 2.08 -4.19
C VAL A 29 -7.23 0.70 -4.49
N ARG A 30 -8.53 0.48 -4.25
CA ARG A 30 -9.19 -0.75 -4.67
C ARG A 30 -9.02 -0.98 -6.18
N GLY A 31 -8.81 -2.24 -6.58
CA GLY A 31 -8.57 -2.62 -7.96
C GLY A 31 -7.13 -2.46 -8.43
N ARG A 32 -6.19 -2.16 -7.52
CA ARG A 32 -4.79 -1.84 -7.87
C ARG A 32 -3.79 -2.66 -7.05
N VAL A 33 -2.56 -2.76 -7.56
CA VAL A 33 -1.42 -3.34 -6.82
C VAL A 33 -0.58 -2.22 -6.25
N VAL A 34 -0.51 -2.08 -4.93
CA VAL A 34 0.26 -1.03 -4.26
C VAL A 34 1.64 -1.56 -3.85
N PRO A 35 2.73 -1.14 -4.49
CA PRO A 35 4.07 -1.39 -3.97
C PRO A 35 4.36 -0.48 -2.77
N VAL A 36 4.91 -1.04 -1.71
CA VAL A 36 5.48 -0.27 -0.60
C VAL A 36 6.96 -0.10 -0.87
N LEU A 37 7.29 0.98 -1.58
CA LEU A 37 8.65 1.34 -1.93
C LEU A 37 8.74 2.85 -2.06
N VAL A 38 9.67 3.45 -1.30
CA VAL A 38 9.99 4.87 -1.43
C VAL A 38 10.80 5.06 -2.72
N SER A 39 10.37 6.01 -3.54
CA SER A 39 11.08 6.41 -4.76
C SER A 39 10.88 7.89 -5.04
N GLU A 40 11.65 8.41 -6.00
CA GLU A 40 11.29 9.66 -6.67
C GLU A 40 9.81 9.64 -7.08
N GLN A 41 9.10 10.74 -6.85
CA GLN A 41 7.64 10.76 -7.02
C GLN A 41 7.17 10.57 -8.47
N GLY A 42 8.06 10.80 -9.44
CA GLY A 42 7.73 10.86 -10.86
C GLY A 42 7.06 12.17 -11.29
N VAL A 43 7.38 12.61 -12.50
CA VAL A 43 6.75 13.73 -13.20
C VAL A 43 5.80 13.15 -14.27
N GLY A 44 4.53 13.52 -14.24
CA GLY A 44 3.49 12.89 -15.06
C GLY A 44 2.84 11.65 -14.44
N ARG A 45 3.57 10.83 -13.67
CA ARG A 45 3.03 9.75 -12.80
C ARG A 45 2.15 8.73 -13.54
N GLY A 46 2.57 8.35 -14.74
CA GLY A 46 1.84 7.43 -15.63
C GLY A 46 0.88 8.12 -16.60
N LEU A 47 0.72 9.46 -16.54
CA LEU A 47 -0.10 10.19 -17.50
C LEU A 47 0.62 10.29 -18.85
N GLN A 48 0.05 9.62 -19.86
CA GLN A 48 0.59 9.66 -21.21
C GLN A 48 0.07 10.87 -22.01
N PRO A 49 0.89 11.46 -22.92
CA PRO A 49 2.23 11.03 -23.32
C PRO A 49 3.37 11.60 -22.43
N VAL A 50 3.04 12.41 -21.41
CA VAL A 50 4.01 13.14 -20.58
C VAL A 50 5.02 12.19 -19.94
N THR A 51 4.54 11.09 -19.33
CA THR A 51 5.40 10.07 -18.72
C THR A 51 6.33 9.42 -19.73
N ALA A 52 5.87 9.03 -20.93
CA ALA A 52 6.75 8.43 -21.93
C ALA A 52 7.87 9.38 -22.39
N VAL A 53 7.57 10.67 -22.56
CA VAL A 53 8.59 11.68 -22.91
C VAL A 53 9.63 11.79 -21.81
N LEU A 54 9.20 11.81 -20.54
CA LEU A 54 10.12 11.93 -19.40
C LEU A 54 10.89 10.65 -19.13
N ASP A 55 10.32 9.48 -19.41
CA ASP A 55 11.06 8.23 -19.31
C ASP A 55 12.15 8.15 -20.38
N LEU A 56 11.86 8.60 -21.60
CA LEU A 56 12.81 8.57 -22.72
C LEU A 56 13.88 9.66 -22.64
N PHE A 57 13.51 10.88 -22.27
CA PHE A 57 14.41 12.06 -22.33
C PHE A 57 14.77 12.63 -20.96
N GLY A 58 14.09 12.21 -19.89
CA GLY A 58 14.28 12.69 -18.52
C GLY A 58 14.83 11.62 -17.58
N HIS A 59 15.58 10.64 -18.08
CA HIS A 59 16.24 9.60 -17.28
C HIS A 59 15.29 8.75 -16.42
N GLY A 60 14.11 8.37 -16.93
CA GLY A 60 13.15 7.57 -16.16
C GLY A 60 12.39 8.37 -15.10
N ALA A 61 12.37 9.70 -15.19
CA ALA A 61 11.70 10.56 -14.22
C ALA A 61 10.16 10.53 -14.33
N GLY A 62 9.57 9.74 -15.24
CA GLY A 62 8.13 9.74 -15.47
C GLY A 62 7.32 9.13 -14.31
N GLY A 63 7.90 8.14 -13.63
CA GLY A 63 7.27 7.41 -12.53
C GLY A 63 5.96 6.71 -12.94
N ASN A 64 5.12 6.38 -11.96
CA ASN A 64 3.83 5.76 -12.19
C ASN A 64 2.79 6.22 -11.17
N TRP A 65 1.58 5.66 -11.24
CA TRP A 65 0.49 6.12 -10.37
C TRP A 65 0.77 5.96 -8.87
N ALA A 66 1.65 5.02 -8.50
CA ALA A 66 1.99 4.64 -7.12
C ALA A 66 3.33 5.21 -6.63
N THR A 67 4.12 5.90 -7.47
CA THR A 67 5.42 6.44 -7.04
C THR A 67 5.26 7.56 -6.00
N THR A 68 6.00 7.46 -4.91
CA THR A 68 5.89 8.35 -3.76
C THR A 68 7.14 8.34 -2.88
N TYR A 69 7.45 9.47 -2.26
CA TYR A 69 8.47 9.53 -1.19
C TYR A 69 7.96 9.04 0.16
N GLY A 70 6.63 8.97 0.33
CA GLY A 70 5.99 8.69 1.61
C GLY A 70 5.25 7.36 1.60
N ALA A 71 5.88 6.28 1.14
CA ALA A 71 5.26 4.95 1.18
C ALA A 71 5.21 4.43 2.63
N ALA A 72 4.07 3.90 3.04
CA ALA A 72 3.92 3.23 4.33
C ALA A 72 3.09 1.94 4.16
N PRO A 73 3.46 0.82 4.80
CA PRO A 73 2.72 -0.45 4.66
C PRO A 73 1.48 -0.50 5.56
N HIS A 74 0.65 0.55 5.54
CA HIS A 74 -0.57 0.65 6.35
C HIS A 74 -1.73 1.17 5.53
N TYR A 75 -2.87 0.50 5.62
CA TYR A 75 -4.12 0.95 5.02
C TYR A 75 -5.29 0.83 6.01
N ILE A 76 -6.35 1.59 5.72
CA ILE A 76 -7.66 1.50 6.36
C ILE A 76 -8.74 1.23 5.32
N THR A 77 -9.90 0.76 5.77
CA THR A 77 -11.07 0.50 4.91
C THR A 77 -12.28 1.28 5.40
N ASP A 78 -13.26 1.46 4.52
CA ASP A 78 -14.58 2.00 4.86
C ASP A 78 -15.43 1.05 5.74
N THR A 79 -14.98 -0.18 5.97
CA THR A 79 -15.62 -1.17 6.86
C THR A 79 -15.00 -1.22 8.26
N ASN A 80 -14.27 -0.19 8.66
CA ASN A 80 -13.60 -0.07 9.97
C ASN A 80 -12.62 -1.23 10.24
N ARG A 81 -11.84 -1.59 9.22
CA ARG A 81 -10.69 -2.49 9.31
C ARG A 81 -9.43 -1.81 8.81
N SER A 82 -8.29 -2.20 9.37
CA SER A 82 -6.97 -1.74 8.99
C SER A 82 -5.97 -2.88 9.08
N LEU A 83 -4.96 -2.85 8.23
CA LEU A 83 -3.77 -3.69 8.33
C LEU A 83 -2.53 -2.82 8.18
N ALA A 84 -1.56 -3.04 9.07
CA ALA A 84 -0.23 -2.45 9.02
C ALA A 84 0.82 -3.56 9.04
N LEU A 85 1.88 -3.45 8.24
CA LEU A 85 3.07 -4.29 8.38
C LEU A 85 4.12 -3.61 9.26
N ASP A 86 4.84 -4.42 10.00
CA ASP A 86 6.03 -4.02 10.76
C ASP A 86 7.30 -4.22 9.91
N ASN A 87 7.17 -5.00 8.83
CA ASN A 87 8.21 -5.22 7.84
C ASN A 87 8.64 -3.91 7.18
N THR A 88 9.95 -3.76 6.98
CA THR A 88 10.55 -2.66 6.22
C THR A 88 11.03 -3.14 4.84
N GLU A 89 11.02 -4.44 4.61
CA GLU A 89 11.32 -5.04 3.33
C GLU A 89 10.30 -4.64 2.26
N TYR A 90 10.71 -4.78 1.01
CA TYR A 90 9.81 -4.55 -0.11
C TYR A 90 8.56 -5.44 0.00
N ALA A 91 7.40 -4.79 -0.02
CA ALA A 91 6.10 -5.43 0.04
C ALA A 91 5.21 -4.95 -1.10
N THR A 92 4.27 -5.80 -1.52
CA THR A 92 3.20 -5.45 -2.43
C THR A 92 1.86 -5.86 -1.86
N PHE A 93 0.87 -4.97 -1.95
CA PHE A 93 -0.52 -5.23 -1.61
C PHE A 93 -1.33 -5.28 -2.89
N ASP A 94 -1.72 -6.48 -3.31
CA ASP A 94 -2.59 -6.67 -4.47
C ASP A 94 -4.05 -6.59 -4.03
N LEU A 95 -4.71 -5.50 -4.43
CA LEU A 95 -6.13 -5.21 -4.22
C LEU A 95 -6.93 -5.33 -5.53
N SER A 96 -6.35 -5.93 -6.57
CA SER A 96 -6.98 -6.09 -7.88
C SER A 96 -8.11 -7.13 -7.86
N ALA A 97 -8.00 -8.13 -6.98
CA ALA A 97 -9.04 -9.13 -6.78
C ALA A 97 -10.31 -8.52 -6.17
N HIS A 98 -11.45 -8.99 -6.64
CA HIS A 98 -12.75 -8.50 -6.18
C HIS A 98 -13.14 -9.01 -4.79
N ASP A 99 -12.47 -9.99 -4.19
CA ASP A 99 -12.93 -10.65 -2.95
C ASP A 99 -11.84 -10.88 -1.90
N ARG A 100 -10.60 -10.45 -2.18
CA ARG A 100 -9.44 -10.67 -1.32
C ARG A 100 -8.37 -9.60 -1.48
N VAL A 101 -7.42 -9.63 -0.55
CA VAL A 101 -6.12 -8.97 -0.67
C VAL A 101 -5.04 -10.04 -0.66
N ASP A 102 -4.06 -9.90 -1.55
CA ASP A 102 -2.84 -10.70 -1.53
C ASP A 102 -1.66 -9.80 -1.16
N VAL A 103 -1.08 -10.02 0.03
CA VAL A 103 0.12 -9.30 0.50
C VAL A 103 1.33 -10.18 0.26
N CYS A 104 2.32 -9.69 -0.48
CA CYS A 104 3.61 -10.35 -0.66
C CYS A 104 4.70 -9.50 0.00
N VAL A 105 5.54 -10.13 0.81
CA VAL A 105 6.72 -9.48 1.42
C VAL A 105 7.96 -10.27 1.00
N ARG A 106 9.00 -9.57 0.53
CA ARG A 106 10.31 -10.21 0.34
C ARG A 106 10.97 -10.41 1.69
N VAL A 107 11.45 -11.62 1.95
CA VAL A 107 12.03 -11.97 3.25
C VAL A 107 13.35 -12.71 3.09
N ALA A 108 14.19 -12.63 4.12
CA ALA A 108 15.30 -13.57 4.27
C ALA A 108 14.76 -14.97 4.61
N PRO A 109 15.53 -16.06 4.37
CA PRO A 109 15.07 -17.45 4.54
C PRO A 109 14.53 -17.82 5.93
N SER A 110 14.85 -17.04 6.97
CA SER A 110 14.42 -17.26 8.37
C SER A 110 13.49 -16.17 8.90
N ASP A 111 12.98 -15.29 8.03
CA ASP A 111 12.07 -14.21 8.42
C ASP A 111 10.67 -14.45 7.85
N GLY A 112 9.73 -13.60 8.26
CA GLY A 112 8.33 -13.71 7.86
C GLY A 112 7.59 -12.38 7.89
N ILE A 113 6.27 -12.48 7.79
CA ILE A 113 5.38 -11.33 7.85
C ILE A 113 5.06 -11.03 9.31
N ARG A 114 5.25 -9.77 9.71
CA ARG A 114 4.78 -9.21 10.98
C ARG A 114 3.75 -8.14 10.64
N ALA A 115 2.51 -8.39 11.05
CA ALA A 115 1.39 -7.53 10.71
C ALA A 115 0.50 -7.28 11.93
N ARG A 116 -0.09 -6.08 11.97
CA ARG A 116 -1.17 -5.70 12.88
C ARG A 116 -2.47 -5.61 12.12
N VAL A 117 -3.48 -6.32 12.61
CA VAL A 117 -4.86 -6.20 12.13
C VAL A 117 -5.64 -5.41 13.18
N ILE A 118 -6.23 -4.30 12.75
CA ILE A 118 -6.99 -3.39 13.62
C ILE A 118 -8.45 -3.42 13.18
N ALA A 119 -9.35 -3.68 14.11
CA ALA A 119 -10.79 -3.63 13.87
C ALA A 119 -11.45 -2.73 14.92
N ALA A 120 -12.16 -1.71 14.47
CA ALA A 120 -12.93 -0.83 15.36
C ALA A 120 -14.41 -1.24 15.35
N ARG A 121 -14.99 -1.44 16.53
CA ARG A 121 -16.43 -1.70 16.71
C ARG A 121 -17.30 -0.43 16.74
N GLY A 122 -16.66 0.75 16.69
CA GLY A 122 -17.28 2.08 16.74
C GLY A 122 -16.22 3.17 16.53
N GLY A 123 -16.63 4.44 16.44
CA GLY A 123 -15.70 5.58 16.27
C GLY A 123 -15.16 5.78 14.85
N GLY A 124 -15.51 4.92 13.91
CA GLY A 124 -15.22 5.09 12.48
C GLY A 124 -13.72 5.06 12.14
N PRO A 125 -13.32 5.64 10.98
CA PRO A 125 -11.92 5.74 10.56
C PRO A 125 -10.99 6.40 11.59
N LYS A 126 -11.51 7.34 12.39
CA LYS A 126 -10.75 8.00 13.46
C LYS A 126 -10.20 6.99 14.47
N ALA A 127 -11.02 6.03 14.92
CA ALA A 127 -10.59 5.03 15.89
C ALA A 127 -9.46 4.14 15.35
N LEU A 128 -9.48 3.82 14.04
CA LEU A 128 -8.40 3.08 13.40
C LEU A 128 -7.09 3.88 13.42
N ILE A 129 -7.15 5.17 13.07
CA ILE A 129 -5.99 6.07 13.05
C ILE A 129 -5.44 6.28 14.47
N GLU A 130 -6.30 6.48 15.46
CA GLU A 130 -5.87 6.63 16.86
C GLU A 130 -5.17 5.37 17.37
N THR A 131 -5.69 4.19 17.03
CA THR A 131 -5.08 2.91 17.40
C THR A 131 -3.73 2.74 16.72
N TYR A 132 -3.66 2.98 15.41
CA TYR A 132 -2.41 2.90 14.65
C TYR A 132 -1.35 3.87 15.19
N THR A 133 -1.71 5.14 15.40
CA THR A 133 -0.79 6.19 15.88
C THR A 133 -0.37 6.02 17.34
N SER A 134 -1.18 5.37 18.18
CA SER A 134 -0.74 5.02 19.54
C SER A 134 0.50 4.12 19.56
N TRP A 135 0.71 3.38 18.46
CA TRP A 135 1.88 2.54 18.26
C TRP A 135 2.93 3.20 17.34
N SER A 136 2.53 3.82 16.22
CA SER A 136 3.47 4.35 15.23
C SER A 136 4.06 5.72 15.59
N GLY A 137 3.57 6.37 16.66
CA GLY A 137 3.96 7.71 17.09
C GLY A 137 2.87 8.77 16.85
N ARG A 138 2.86 9.80 17.71
CA ARG A 138 1.98 10.97 17.67
C ARG A 138 2.78 12.25 17.82
#